data_AF-A0A8X6IFW3-F1
#
_entry.id   AF-A0A8X6IFW3-F1
#
_cell.length_a   1.000
_cell.length_b   1.000
_cell.length_c   1.000
_cell.angle_alpha   90.00
_cell.angle_beta   90.00
_cell.angle_gamma   90.00
#
_symmetry.space_group_name_H-M   'P 1'
#
loop_
_entity.id
_entity.type
_entity.pdbx_description
1 polymer ?
#
loop_
_entity_poly.entity_id
_entity_poly.type
_entity_poly.pdbx_seq_one_letter_code
_entity_poly.pdbx_strand_id
1 'polypeptide(L)'
;MAFLPRSNICNILKLRESCITVPSLSIQLRWKKIPKRKPRYLPMAPSKVFRIPQHPYVSPDEQQLRDDLLDEYYRKVESLRVLFKAELNQKSIDEGRTLENQKEEEAKFYLLLEENKKENERIRKIREETMEKLFQEKQIHLMQLEENRKLELQKTKMRVDEIVRKEKEKLSQCITYENLDDMIEKTISEPKNYNYAIDVNGNIKWEGTPPSELEEKLKKGIAQYFEN
;
A
#
# COMPACT_ATOMS: atom_id res chain seq x y z
N MET A 1 66.70 39.06 -34.65
CA MET A 1 65.28 39.14 -35.05
C MET A 1 64.92 37.84 -35.73
N ALA A 2 64.36 36.90 -34.96
CA ALA A 2 64.05 35.56 -35.44
C ALA A 2 62.66 35.56 -36.09
N PHE A 3 62.62 35.36 -37.41
CA PHE A 3 61.38 35.10 -38.14
C PHE A 3 60.84 33.73 -37.73
N LEU A 4 59.71 33.70 -37.03
CA LEU A 4 58.96 32.47 -36.81
C LEU A 4 58.38 32.00 -38.16
N PRO A 5 58.61 30.74 -38.57
CA PRO A 5 58.06 30.24 -39.83
C PRO A 5 56.54 30.16 -39.71
N ARG A 6 55.83 30.71 -40.71
CA ARG A 6 54.40 30.44 -40.93
C ARG A 6 54.25 28.92 -41.10
N SER A 7 53.75 28.27 -40.06
CA SER A 7 53.53 26.83 -40.06
C SER A 7 52.54 26.48 -41.16
N ASN A 8 52.97 25.57 -42.03
CA ASN A 8 52.15 24.92 -43.03
C ASN A 8 50.93 24.29 -42.35
N ILE A 9 49.75 24.87 -42.57
CA ILE A 9 48.48 24.22 -42.23
C ILE A 9 48.23 23.14 -43.28
N CYS A 10 48.91 22.01 -43.11
CA CYS A 10 48.57 20.75 -43.75
C CYS A 10 48.14 19.78 -42.64
N ASN A 11 47.08 19.02 -42.93
CA ASN A 11 46.49 17.93 -42.14
C ASN A 11 45.48 18.33 -41.06
N ILE A 12 44.29 18.74 -41.49
CA ILE A 12 43.05 18.44 -40.75
C ILE A 12 42.28 17.41 -41.58
N LEU A 13 42.59 16.13 -41.38
CA LEU A 13 41.69 15.00 -41.58
C LEU A 13 42.17 13.85 -40.67
N LYS A 14 42.02 14.01 -39.36
CA LYS A 14 41.87 12.86 -38.46
C LYS A 14 40.38 12.73 -38.15
N LEU A 15 39.75 11.81 -38.87
CA LEU A 15 38.43 11.29 -38.56
C LEU A 15 38.46 10.78 -37.11
N ARG A 16 37.70 11.44 -36.23
CA ARG A 16 37.29 10.82 -34.96
C ARG A 16 35.96 10.13 -35.23
N GLU A 17 36.01 8.80 -35.20
CA GLU A 17 34.84 7.95 -35.08
C GLU A 17 34.21 8.20 -33.71
N SER A 18 33.13 8.97 -33.69
CA SER A 18 32.16 8.94 -32.58
C SER A 18 30.79 9.10 -33.20
N CYS A 19 30.14 7.96 -33.38
CA CYS A 19 28.81 7.78 -33.92
C CYS A 19 27.82 8.45 -32.97
N ILE A 20 27.44 9.70 -33.24
CA ILE A 20 26.20 10.26 -32.70
C ILE A 20 25.23 10.24 -33.87
N THR A 21 24.44 9.17 -33.96
CA THR A 21 23.29 9.08 -34.83
C THR A 21 22.23 10.03 -34.30
N VAL A 22 22.33 11.30 -34.67
CA VAL A 22 21.22 12.24 -34.54
C VAL A 22 20.21 11.83 -35.62
N PRO A 23 18.96 11.48 -35.27
CA PRO A 23 17.98 11.09 -36.27
C PRO A 23 17.80 12.27 -37.23
N SER A 24 18.01 11.98 -38.51
CA SER A 24 17.79 12.91 -39.59
C SER A 24 16.35 13.42 -39.51
N LEU A 25 16.15 14.60 -38.94
CA LEU A 25 15.03 15.44 -39.31
C LEU A 25 15.14 15.63 -40.82
N SER A 26 14.33 14.87 -41.54
CA SER A 26 14.12 14.98 -42.97
C SER A 26 13.43 16.32 -43.23
N ILE A 27 14.20 17.40 -43.11
CA ILE A 27 13.78 18.71 -43.56
C ILE A 27 13.50 18.55 -45.05
N GLN A 28 12.21 18.60 -45.41
CA GLN A 28 11.77 18.51 -46.79
C GLN A 28 12.32 19.72 -47.56
N LEU A 29 13.48 19.56 -48.20
CA LEU A 29 14.12 20.53 -49.09
C LEU A 29 13.38 20.66 -50.44
N ARG A 30 12.05 20.54 -50.47
CA ARG A 30 11.27 20.50 -51.72
C ARG A 30 11.26 21.83 -52.48
N TRP A 31 11.57 22.95 -51.79
CA TRP A 31 11.45 24.31 -52.35
C TRP A 31 12.72 25.16 -52.25
N LYS A 32 13.79 24.65 -51.62
CA LYS A 32 15.07 25.36 -51.57
C LYS A 32 15.80 25.18 -52.89
N LYS A 33 15.78 26.20 -53.76
CA LYS A 33 16.69 26.29 -54.92
C LYS A 33 18.13 26.40 -54.39
N ILE A 34 18.81 25.26 -54.24
CA ILE A 34 20.24 25.24 -53.89
C ILE A 34 20.99 25.77 -55.12
N PRO A 35 21.80 26.85 -55.00
CA PRO A 35 22.56 27.35 -56.14
C PRO A 35 23.55 26.27 -56.59
N LYS A 36 23.32 25.69 -57.78
CA LYS A 36 24.21 24.69 -58.36
C LYS A 36 25.52 25.37 -58.79
N ARG A 37 26.63 25.08 -58.10
CA ARG A 37 27.98 25.46 -58.57
C ARG A 37 28.38 24.55 -59.73
N LYS A 38 29.28 25.02 -60.59
CA LYS A 38 29.83 24.17 -61.66
C LYS A 38 30.57 22.97 -61.04
N PRO A 39 30.28 21.73 -61.44
CA PRO A 39 31.02 20.56 -60.97
C PRO A 39 32.43 20.54 -61.57
N ARG A 40 33.37 19.85 -60.91
CA ARG A 40 34.80 19.85 -61.28
C ARG A 40 35.06 19.39 -62.73
N TYR A 41 34.23 18.49 -63.26
CA TYR A 41 34.36 17.97 -64.64
C TYR A 41 33.91 18.95 -65.72
N LEU A 42 33.18 20.01 -65.36
CA LEU A 42 32.68 20.98 -66.32
C LEU A 42 33.76 22.05 -66.55
N PRO A 43 34.17 22.34 -67.80
CA PRO A 43 35.22 23.30 -68.05
C PRO A 43 34.81 24.73 -67.65
N MET A 44 35.83 25.55 -67.40
CA MET A 44 35.65 26.98 -67.22
C MET A 44 35.09 27.61 -68.50
N ALA A 45 34.32 28.69 -68.35
CA ALA A 45 33.84 29.43 -69.53
C ALA A 45 35.04 30.07 -70.26
N PRO A 46 35.07 30.10 -71.59
CA PRO A 46 36.20 30.62 -72.37
C PRO A 46 36.56 32.07 -72.00
N SER A 47 35.55 32.89 -71.69
CA SER A 47 35.71 34.28 -71.22
C SER A 47 36.37 34.44 -69.85
N LYS A 48 36.47 33.36 -69.06
CA LYS A 48 37.10 33.36 -67.72
C LYS A 48 38.47 32.68 -67.71
N VAL A 49 38.86 31.98 -68.79
CA VAL A 49 40.13 31.25 -68.87
C VAL A 49 41.34 32.17 -68.70
N PHE A 50 41.28 33.36 -69.31
CA PHE A 50 42.38 34.33 -69.28
C PHE A 50 42.05 35.60 -68.50
N ARG A 51 40.98 35.60 -67.69
CA ARG A 51 40.58 36.79 -66.93
C ARG A 51 41.42 36.91 -65.65
N ILE A 52 42.36 37.84 -65.63
CA ILE A 52 43.13 38.19 -64.44
C ILE A 52 42.28 39.13 -63.56
N PRO A 53 42.00 38.79 -62.29
CA PRO A 53 41.30 39.70 -61.39
C PRO A 53 42.20 40.91 -61.08
N GLN A 54 41.66 42.11 -61.28
CA GLN A 54 42.33 43.34 -60.88
C GLN A 54 42.01 43.60 -59.40
N HIS A 55 43.05 43.71 -58.57
CA HIS A 55 42.88 44.09 -57.16
C HIS A 55 42.79 45.62 -57.06
N PRO A 56 41.88 46.15 -56.20
CA PRO A 56 41.83 47.59 -55.96
C PRO A 56 43.13 48.04 -55.28
N TYR A 57 43.59 49.24 -55.65
CA TYR A 57 44.71 49.89 -54.95
C TYR A 57 44.26 50.32 -53.55
N VAL A 58 45.07 50.00 -52.55
CA VAL A 58 44.88 50.41 -51.15
C VAL A 58 46.17 51.10 -50.72
N SER A 59 46.06 52.25 -50.05
CA SER A 59 47.22 53.00 -49.54
C SER A 59 48.06 52.11 -48.60
N PRO A 60 49.40 52.17 -48.64
CA PRO A 60 50.25 51.39 -47.74
C PRO A 60 49.93 51.63 -46.25
N ASP A 61 49.61 52.87 -45.86
CA ASP A 61 49.28 53.23 -44.48
C ASP A 61 47.99 52.55 -44.01
N GLU A 62 46.99 52.44 -44.90
CA GLU A 62 45.71 51.79 -44.62
C GLU A 62 45.88 50.26 -44.51
N GLN A 63 46.78 49.67 -45.32
CA GLN A 63 47.11 48.25 -45.22
C GLN A 63 47.76 47.92 -43.87
N GLN A 64 48.73 48.74 -43.43
CA GLN A 64 49.38 48.57 -42.14
C GLN A 64 48.39 48.68 -40.98
N LEU A 65 47.56 49.72 -40.97
CA LEU A 65 46.54 49.90 -39.94
C LEU A 65 45.57 48.70 -39.90
N ARG A 66 45.15 48.21 -41.07
CA ARG A 66 44.26 47.04 -41.16
C ARG A 66 44.92 45.80 -40.56
N ASP A 67 46.18 45.54 -40.91
CA ASP A 67 46.91 44.38 -40.44
C ASP A 67 47.10 44.44 -38.92
N ASP A 68 47.45 45.60 -38.38
CA ASP A 68 47.59 45.83 -36.92
C ASP A 68 46.27 45.57 -36.18
N LEU A 69 45.15 46.09 -36.70
CA LEU A 69 43.82 45.89 -36.11
C LEU A 69 43.37 44.42 -36.18
N LEU A 70 43.67 43.74 -37.29
CA LEU A 70 43.37 42.31 -37.44
C LEU A 70 44.20 41.47 -36.48
N ASP A 71 45.48 41.78 -36.33
CA ASP A 71 46.35 41.10 -35.39
C ASP A 71 45.86 41.28 -33.94
N GLU A 72 45.50 42.50 -33.55
CA GLU A 72 44.90 42.76 -32.23
C GLU A 72 43.59 41.97 -32.04
N TYR A 73 42.70 42.01 -33.02
CA TYR A 73 41.44 41.28 -32.99
C TYR A 73 41.67 39.77 -32.85
N TYR A 74 42.52 39.18 -33.67
CA TYR A 74 42.78 37.74 -33.64
C TYR A 74 43.45 37.31 -32.34
N ARG A 75 44.34 38.13 -31.76
CA ARG A 75 44.91 37.86 -30.44
C ARG A 75 43.84 37.82 -29.35
N LYS A 76 42.89 38.75 -29.37
CA LYS A 76 41.75 38.76 -28.42
C LYS A 76 40.81 37.57 -28.62
N VAL A 77 40.53 37.19 -29.86
CA VAL A 77 39.66 36.02 -30.14
C VAL A 77 40.35 34.71 -29.75
N GLU A 78 41.66 34.59 -29.98
CA GLU A 78 42.39 33.38 -29.61
C GLU A 78 42.50 33.23 -28.09
N SER A 79 42.68 34.32 -27.34
CA SER A 79 42.67 34.25 -25.87
C SER A 79 41.32 33.77 -25.32
N LEU A 80 40.20 34.26 -25.89
CA LEU A 80 38.85 33.77 -25.54
C LEU A 80 38.67 32.29 -25.90
N ARG A 81 39.17 31.86 -27.06
CA ARG A 81 39.11 30.46 -27.48
C ARG A 81 39.86 29.55 -26.51
N VAL A 82 41.04 29.96 -26.03
CA VAL A 82 41.81 29.22 -25.03
C VAL A 82 41.05 29.12 -23.72
N LEU A 83 40.46 30.23 -23.26
CA LEU A 83 39.63 30.26 -22.05
C LEU A 83 38.46 29.27 -22.13
N PHE A 84 37.65 29.35 -23.19
CA PHE A 84 36.50 28.46 -23.34
C PHE A 84 36.89 26.99 -23.49
N LYS A 85 38.03 26.68 -24.12
CA LYS A 85 38.57 25.31 -24.15
C LYS A 85 38.91 24.82 -22.74
N ALA A 86 39.52 25.66 -21.90
CA ALA A 86 39.85 25.31 -20.53
C ALA A 86 38.57 25.07 -19.70
N GLU A 87 37.56 25.92 -19.82
CA GLU A 87 36.27 25.75 -19.14
C GLU A 87 35.55 24.47 -19.56
N LEU A 88 35.54 24.13 -20.85
CA LEU A 88 34.96 22.88 -21.33
C LEU A 88 35.69 21.66 -20.79
N ASN A 89 37.02 21.71 -20.72
CA ASN A 89 37.81 20.64 -20.14
C ASN A 89 37.52 20.49 -18.64
N GLN A 90 37.41 21.59 -17.89
CA GLN A 90 37.03 21.56 -16.47
C GLN A 90 35.65 20.92 -16.27
N LYS A 91 34.64 21.32 -17.06
CA LYS A 91 33.30 20.71 -17.01
C LYS A 91 33.36 19.21 -17.25
N SER A 92 34.16 18.74 -18.22
CA SER A 92 34.30 17.30 -18.47
C SER A 92 34.94 16.53 -17.30
N ILE A 93 35.86 17.18 -16.57
CA ILE A 93 36.48 16.60 -15.37
C ILE A 93 35.47 16.56 -14.21
N ASP A 94 34.70 17.64 -14.02
CA ASP A 94 33.68 17.73 -12.98
C ASP A 94 32.55 16.72 -13.23
N GLU A 95 32.11 16.55 -14.47
CA GLU A 95 31.20 15.48 -14.88
C GLU A 95 31.77 14.09 -14.54
N GLY A 96 33.06 13.85 -14.82
CA GLY A 96 33.76 12.62 -14.40
C GLY A 96 33.68 12.37 -12.90
N ARG A 97 33.91 13.40 -12.07
CA ARG A 97 33.79 13.31 -10.61
C ARG A 97 32.36 13.02 -10.15
N THR A 98 31.36 13.61 -10.81
CA THR A 98 29.95 13.30 -10.49
C THR A 98 29.62 11.83 -10.79
N LEU A 99 30.15 11.25 -11.86
CA LEU A 99 29.96 9.83 -12.18
C LEU A 99 30.65 8.91 -11.16
N GLU A 100 31.83 9.27 -10.67
CA GLU A 100 32.52 8.53 -9.61
C GLU A 100 31.72 8.57 -8.30
N ASN A 101 31.23 9.74 -7.90
CA ASN A 101 30.36 9.89 -6.73
C ASN A 101 29.08 9.04 -6.86
N GLN A 102 28.46 9.03 -8.04
CA GLN A 102 27.28 8.19 -8.30
C GLN A 102 27.59 6.70 -8.12
N LYS A 103 28.72 6.21 -8.62
CA LYS A 103 29.14 4.81 -8.42
C LYS A 103 29.37 4.47 -6.95
N GLU A 104 29.94 5.39 -6.18
CA GLU A 104 30.12 5.21 -4.74
C GLU A 104 28.78 5.17 -4.00
N GLU A 105 27.82 6.02 -4.38
CA GLU A 105 26.47 6.01 -3.83
C GLU A 105 25.71 4.72 -4.18
N GLU A 106 25.81 4.24 -5.41
CA GLU A 106 25.26 2.95 -5.84
C GLU A 106 25.84 1.79 -5.01
N ALA A 107 27.17 1.78 -4.79
CA ALA A 107 27.83 0.76 -3.97
C ALA A 107 27.31 0.79 -2.53
N LYS A 108 27.16 1.97 -1.91
CA LYS A 108 26.57 2.13 -0.57
C LYS A 108 25.12 1.65 -0.53
N PHE A 109 24.34 1.94 -1.56
CA PHE A 109 22.95 1.48 -1.67
C PHE A 109 22.85 -0.06 -1.69
N TYR A 110 23.74 -0.75 -2.42
CA TYR A 110 23.76 -2.21 -2.44
C TYR A 110 24.10 -2.81 -1.07
N LEU A 111 25.03 -2.20 -0.32
CA LEU A 111 25.35 -2.63 1.04
C LEU A 111 24.14 -2.50 1.98
N LEU A 112 23.44 -1.38 1.93
CA LEU A 112 22.23 -1.16 2.72
C LEU A 112 21.11 -2.15 2.36
N LEU A 113 20.98 -2.48 1.08
CA LEU A 113 20.00 -3.46 0.63
C LEU A 113 20.31 -4.87 1.16
N GLU A 114 21.59 -5.23 1.25
CA GLU A 114 22.03 -6.49 1.83
C GLU A 114 21.75 -6.55 3.33
N GLU A 115 22.03 -5.48 4.07
CA GLU A 115 21.71 -5.36 5.49
C GLU A 115 20.20 -5.45 5.75
N ASN A 116 19.40 -4.78 4.93
CA ASN A 116 17.93 -4.85 5.01
C ASN A 116 17.41 -6.27 4.79
N LYS A 117 17.98 -7.00 3.82
CA LYS A 117 17.63 -8.41 3.59
C LYS A 117 17.94 -9.27 4.81
N LYS A 118 19.12 -9.10 5.42
CA LYS A 118 19.52 -9.84 6.63
C LYS A 118 18.57 -9.57 7.80
N GLU A 119 18.17 -8.31 8.00
CA GLU A 119 17.22 -7.98 9.07
C GLU A 119 15.81 -8.51 8.76
N ASN A 120 15.36 -8.47 7.50
CA ASN A 120 14.08 -9.06 7.11
C ASN A 120 14.06 -10.58 7.35
N GLU A 121 15.15 -11.28 7.07
CA GLU A 121 15.29 -12.71 7.37
C GLU A 121 15.23 -12.98 8.88
N ARG A 122 15.89 -12.14 9.69
CA ARG A 122 15.84 -12.22 11.16
C ARG A 122 14.41 -12.03 11.67
N ILE A 123 13.73 -10.98 11.22
CA ILE A 123 12.35 -10.67 11.58
C ILE A 123 11.40 -11.79 11.13
N ARG A 124 11.62 -12.35 9.94
CA ARG A 124 10.82 -13.46 9.41
C ARG A 124 10.84 -14.67 10.35
N LYS A 125 12.03 -15.06 10.85
CA LYS A 125 12.16 -16.18 11.80
C LYS A 125 11.38 -15.92 13.08
N ILE A 126 11.50 -14.71 13.64
CA ILE A 126 10.73 -14.32 14.84
C ILE A 126 9.23 -14.39 14.57
N ARG A 127 8.76 -13.93 13.40
CA ARG A 127 7.35 -14.00 13.02
C ARG A 127 6.86 -15.44 12.92
N GLU A 128 7.62 -16.32 12.29
CA GLU A 128 7.30 -17.74 12.16
C GLU A 128 7.16 -18.40 13.55
N GLU A 129 8.12 -18.17 14.45
CA GLU A 129 8.06 -18.65 15.84
C GLU A 129 6.82 -18.11 16.60
N THR A 130 6.48 -16.84 16.44
CA THR A 130 5.28 -16.27 17.08
C THR A 130 3.99 -16.85 16.49
N MET A 131 3.96 -17.10 15.19
CA MET A 131 2.79 -17.66 14.50
C MET A 131 2.54 -19.10 14.94
N GLU A 132 3.61 -19.89 15.09
CA GLU A 132 3.52 -21.27 15.59
C GLU A 132 2.94 -21.32 17.01
N LYS A 133 3.40 -20.43 17.91
CA LYS A 133 2.84 -20.32 19.27
C LYS A 133 1.36 -19.97 19.25
N LEU A 134 0.98 -18.94 18.49
CA LEU A 134 -0.43 -18.54 18.34
C LEU A 134 -1.30 -19.66 17.76
N PHE A 135 -0.76 -20.44 16.82
CA PHE A 135 -1.47 -21.57 16.25
C PHE A 135 -1.69 -22.68 17.28
N GLN A 136 -0.66 -23.02 18.08
CA GLN A 136 -0.76 -24.00 19.17
C GLN A 136 -1.79 -23.56 20.24
N GLU A 137 -1.75 -22.30 20.67
CA GLU A 137 -2.72 -21.73 21.62
C GLU A 137 -4.15 -21.81 21.07
N LYS A 138 -4.34 -21.48 19.79
CA LYS A 138 -5.64 -21.57 19.13
C LYS A 138 -6.16 -23.00 19.03
N GLN A 139 -5.27 -23.97 18.76
CA GLN A 139 -5.64 -25.39 18.74
C GLN A 139 -6.11 -25.86 20.13
N ILE A 140 -5.38 -25.52 21.19
CA ILE A 140 -5.76 -25.84 22.57
C ILE A 140 -7.13 -25.23 22.90
N HIS A 141 -7.33 -23.95 22.58
CA HIS A 141 -8.60 -23.27 22.82
C HIS A 141 -9.76 -23.92 22.06
N LEU A 142 -9.55 -24.34 20.80
CA LEU A 142 -10.57 -25.04 20.03
C LEU A 142 -10.93 -26.40 20.63
N MET A 143 -9.95 -27.16 21.11
CA MET A 143 -10.20 -28.44 21.80
C MET A 143 -11.02 -28.23 23.07
N GLN A 144 -10.65 -27.25 23.90
CA GLN A 144 -11.41 -26.90 25.11
C GLN A 144 -12.84 -26.47 24.79
N LEU A 145 -13.03 -25.68 23.73
CA LEU A 145 -14.36 -25.27 23.28
C LEU A 145 -15.20 -26.48 22.83
N GLU A 146 -14.59 -27.44 22.14
CA GLU A 146 -15.27 -28.67 21.70
C GLU A 146 -15.68 -29.54 22.89
N GLU A 147 -14.79 -29.74 23.87
CA GLU A 147 -15.09 -30.49 25.09
C GLU A 147 -16.22 -29.83 25.90
N ASN A 148 -16.14 -28.52 26.11
CA ASN A 148 -17.19 -27.76 26.78
C ASN A 148 -18.54 -27.89 26.06
N ARG A 149 -18.54 -27.81 24.73
CA ARG A 149 -19.75 -27.98 23.92
C ARG A 149 -20.34 -29.38 24.04
N LYS A 150 -19.50 -30.42 24.06
CA LYS A 150 -19.94 -31.82 24.28
C LYS A 150 -20.58 -31.98 25.67
N LEU A 151 -19.97 -31.40 26.69
CA LEU A 151 -20.44 -31.47 28.07
C LEU A 151 -21.78 -30.73 28.25
N GLU A 152 -21.93 -29.53 27.68
CA GLU A 152 -23.20 -28.79 27.69
C GLU A 152 -24.31 -29.49 26.90
N LEU A 153 -23.96 -30.12 25.77
CA LEU A 153 -24.91 -30.93 25.01
C LEU A 153 -25.39 -32.14 25.82
N GLN A 154 -24.49 -32.82 26.53
CA GLN A 154 -24.85 -33.94 27.42
C GLN A 154 -25.76 -33.46 28.56
N LYS A 155 -25.44 -32.35 29.24
CA LYS A 155 -26.29 -31.78 30.29
C LYS A 155 -27.69 -31.44 29.77
N THR A 156 -27.76 -30.83 28.59
CA THR A 156 -29.04 -30.46 27.98
C THR A 156 -29.85 -31.69 27.62
N LYS A 157 -29.21 -32.72 27.06
CA LYS A 157 -29.87 -34.00 26.76
C LYS A 157 -30.44 -34.65 28.03
N MET A 158 -29.66 -34.74 29.10
CA MET A 158 -30.12 -35.28 30.39
C MET A 158 -31.32 -34.50 30.93
N ARG A 159 -31.27 -33.16 30.88
CA ARG A 159 -32.38 -32.31 31.33
C ARG A 159 -33.64 -32.52 30.48
N VAL A 160 -33.50 -32.62 29.16
CA VAL A 160 -34.63 -32.90 28.25
C VAL A 160 -35.21 -34.28 28.53
N ASP A 161 -34.38 -35.30 28.71
CA ASP A 161 -34.83 -36.66 29.01
C ASP A 161 -35.59 -36.72 30.35
N GLU A 162 -35.14 -36.00 31.38
CA GLU A 162 -35.84 -35.86 32.65
C GLU A 162 -37.21 -35.18 32.50
N ILE A 163 -37.30 -34.11 31.71
CA ILE A 163 -38.56 -33.42 31.44
C ILE A 163 -39.52 -34.37 30.70
N VAL A 164 -39.04 -35.05 29.65
CA VAL A 164 -39.84 -36.00 28.88
C VAL A 164 -40.34 -37.13 29.78
N ARG A 165 -39.51 -37.65 30.70
CA ARG A 165 -39.92 -38.70 31.64
C ARG A 165 -41.03 -38.22 32.58
N LYS A 166 -40.86 -37.06 33.20
CA LYS A 166 -41.88 -36.44 34.08
C LYS A 166 -43.19 -36.20 33.32
N GLU A 167 -43.11 -35.77 32.06
CA GLU A 167 -44.30 -35.49 31.26
C GLU A 167 -45.01 -36.77 30.83
N LYS A 168 -44.29 -37.86 30.52
CA LYS A 168 -44.88 -39.19 30.29
C LYS A 168 -45.61 -39.72 31.51
N GLU A 169 -45.03 -39.54 32.71
CA GLU A 169 -45.68 -39.90 33.98
C GLU A 169 -47.00 -39.12 34.17
N LYS A 170 -47.02 -37.81 33.90
CA LYS A 170 -48.25 -36.99 33.95
C LYS A 170 -49.28 -37.35 32.87
N LEU A 171 -48.84 -37.64 31.65
CA LEU A 171 -49.74 -38.01 30.54
C LEU A 171 -50.52 -39.28 30.86
N SER A 172 -49.96 -40.18 31.67
CA SER A 172 -50.64 -41.39 32.14
C SER A 172 -51.87 -41.07 33.02
N GLN A 173 -51.90 -39.88 33.62
CA GLN A 173 -53.02 -39.37 34.44
C GLN A 173 -53.93 -38.42 33.65
N CYS A 174 -53.71 -38.23 32.35
CA CYS A 174 -54.49 -37.34 31.51
C CYS A 174 -55.85 -37.97 31.14
N ILE A 175 -56.84 -37.13 30.90
CA ILE A 175 -58.20 -37.56 30.54
C ILE A 175 -58.21 -37.93 29.05
N THR A 176 -58.53 -39.19 28.75
CA THR A 176 -58.79 -39.69 27.40
C THR A 176 -60.29 -39.83 27.16
N TYR A 177 -60.71 -40.00 25.89
CA TYR A 177 -62.12 -40.21 25.55
C TYR A 177 -62.75 -41.41 26.28
N GLU A 178 -61.96 -42.43 26.60
CA GLU A 178 -62.41 -43.64 27.29
C GLU A 178 -62.62 -43.44 28.79
N ASN A 179 -61.84 -42.55 29.42
CA ASN A 179 -61.88 -42.27 30.87
C ASN A 179 -62.60 -40.93 31.17
N LEU A 180 -63.39 -40.41 30.23
CA LEU A 180 -63.98 -39.08 30.35
C LEU A 180 -65.13 -39.06 31.37
N ASP A 181 -66.08 -39.98 31.22
CA ASP A 181 -67.29 -40.03 32.04
C ASP A 181 -66.97 -40.34 33.51
N ASP A 182 -66.08 -41.31 33.76
CA ASP A 182 -65.60 -41.68 35.11
C ASP A 182 -64.91 -40.50 35.82
N MET A 183 -64.12 -39.71 35.09
CA MET A 183 -63.44 -38.53 35.64
C MET A 183 -64.39 -37.37 35.90
N ILE A 184 -65.45 -37.21 35.10
CA ILE A 184 -66.50 -36.21 35.34
C ILE A 184 -67.23 -36.52 36.64
N GLU A 185 -67.65 -37.78 36.83
CA GLU A 185 -68.33 -38.21 38.05
C GLU A 185 -67.45 -38.03 39.29
N LYS A 186 -66.17 -38.44 39.19
CA LYS A 186 -65.19 -38.22 40.27
C LYS A 186 -65.00 -36.75 40.61
N THR A 187 -64.94 -35.88 39.61
CA THR A 187 -64.74 -34.43 39.84
C THR A 187 -65.96 -33.79 40.50
N ILE A 188 -67.16 -34.25 40.18
CA ILE A 188 -68.40 -33.81 40.84
C ILE A 188 -68.45 -34.31 42.29
N SER A 189 -68.02 -35.55 42.54
CA SER A 189 -68.00 -36.15 43.88
C SER A 189 -66.92 -35.56 44.80
N GLU A 190 -65.75 -35.20 44.25
CA GLU A 190 -64.59 -34.71 45.00
C GLU A 190 -64.17 -33.30 44.53
N PRO A 191 -64.85 -32.22 44.97
CA PRO A 191 -64.44 -30.86 44.65
C PRO A 191 -63.09 -30.54 45.34
N LYS A 192 -62.07 -30.19 44.55
CA LYS A 192 -60.76 -29.74 45.08
C LYS A 192 -60.77 -28.23 45.35
N ASN A 193 -60.35 -27.85 46.55
CA ASN A 193 -60.24 -26.46 46.98
C ASN A 193 -58.76 -26.04 47.03
N TYR A 194 -58.39 -25.01 46.26
CA TYR A 194 -57.04 -24.46 46.20
C TYR A 194 -56.87 -23.20 47.07
N ASN A 195 -57.82 -22.89 47.95
CA ASN A 195 -57.69 -21.77 48.88
C ASN A 195 -56.67 -22.11 49.95
N TYR A 196 -55.68 -21.24 50.11
CA TYR A 196 -54.70 -21.31 51.19
C TYR A 196 -54.42 -19.91 51.75
N ALA A 197 -54.13 -19.83 53.04
CA ALA A 197 -53.75 -18.59 53.70
C ALA A 197 -52.26 -18.59 54.04
N ILE A 198 -51.59 -17.47 53.78
CA ILE A 198 -50.16 -17.28 54.06
C ILE A 198 -50.00 -16.17 55.11
N ASP A 199 -49.13 -16.40 56.08
CA ASP A 199 -48.69 -15.37 57.02
C ASP A 199 -47.78 -14.33 56.36
N VAL A 200 -47.57 -13.19 57.04
CA VAL A 200 -46.56 -12.18 56.67
C VAL A 200 -45.14 -12.76 56.58
N ASN A 201 -44.87 -13.86 57.29
CA ASN A 201 -43.59 -14.58 57.25
C ASN A 201 -43.47 -15.60 56.10
N GLY A 202 -44.48 -15.69 55.22
CA GLY A 202 -44.49 -16.63 54.09
C GLY A 202 -44.87 -18.07 54.44
N ASN A 203 -45.28 -18.34 55.68
CA ASN A 203 -45.70 -19.66 56.11
C ASN A 203 -47.17 -19.93 55.76
N ILE A 204 -47.46 -21.09 55.18
CA ILE A 204 -48.84 -21.52 54.87
C ILE A 204 -49.52 -21.94 56.18
N LYS A 205 -50.59 -21.26 56.56
CA LYS A 205 -51.36 -21.54 57.80
C LYS A 205 -52.50 -22.51 57.61
N TRP A 206 -53.06 -22.53 56.41
CA TRP A 206 -54.24 -23.31 56.08
C TRP A 206 -54.28 -23.58 54.59
N GLU A 207 -54.75 -24.77 54.21
CA GLU A 207 -55.04 -25.21 52.85
C GLU A 207 -56.36 -26.00 52.88
N GLY A 208 -57.32 -25.68 52.00
CA GLY A 208 -58.56 -26.44 51.84
C GLY A 208 -59.79 -25.81 52.50
N THR A 209 -60.46 -26.52 53.43
CA THR A 209 -61.64 -26.04 54.21
C THR A 209 -61.17 -25.55 55.58
N PRO A 210 -61.61 -24.37 56.09
CA PRO A 210 -61.05 -23.83 57.34
C PRO A 210 -61.33 -24.80 58.49
N PRO A 211 -60.33 -25.18 59.31
CA PRO A 211 -60.57 -25.94 60.52
C PRO A 211 -61.56 -25.17 61.41
N SER A 212 -62.57 -25.84 61.97
CA SER A 212 -63.60 -25.18 62.79
C SER A 212 -63.00 -24.34 63.94
N GLU A 213 -61.85 -24.76 64.48
CA GLU A 213 -61.11 -24.02 65.52
C GLU A 213 -60.59 -22.64 65.06
N LEU A 214 -60.25 -22.49 63.78
CA LEU A 214 -59.82 -21.22 63.19
C LEU A 214 -61.01 -20.31 62.89
N GLU A 215 -62.15 -20.87 62.45
CA GLU A 215 -63.38 -20.11 62.30
C GLU A 215 -63.86 -19.56 63.64
N GLU A 216 -63.78 -20.34 64.72
CA GLU A 216 -64.13 -19.89 66.07
C GLU A 216 -63.19 -18.77 66.57
N LYS A 217 -61.89 -18.87 66.30
CA LYS A 217 -60.93 -17.81 66.64
C LYS A 217 -61.16 -16.53 65.84
N LEU A 218 -61.47 -16.64 64.55
CA LEU A 218 -61.83 -15.50 63.70
C LEU A 218 -63.14 -14.86 64.18
N LYS A 219 -64.18 -15.64 64.47
CA LYS A 219 -65.45 -15.13 65.02
C LYS A 219 -65.25 -14.46 66.38
N LYS A 220 -64.43 -15.02 67.28
CA LYS A 220 -64.09 -14.40 68.57
C LYS A 220 -63.28 -13.11 68.41
N GLY A 221 -62.31 -13.08 67.50
CA GLY A 221 -61.51 -11.88 67.22
C GLY A 221 -62.35 -10.76 66.59
N ILE A 222 -63.27 -11.10 65.68
CA ILE A 222 -64.22 -10.15 65.09
C ILE A 222 -65.19 -9.62 66.16
N ALA A 223 -65.75 -10.49 67.02
CA ALA A 223 -66.64 -10.07 68.11
C ALA A 223 -65.96 -9.10 69.10
N GLN A 224 -64.71 -9.37 69.49
CA GLN A 224 -63.91 -8.47 70.34
C GLN A 224 -63.61 -7.11 69.70
N TYR A 225 -63.57 -7.02 68.37
CA TYR A 225 -63.36 -5.77 67.64
C TYR A 225 -64.61 -4.91 67.50
N PHE A 226 -65.82 -5.50 67.64
CA PHE A 226 -67.10 -4.78 67.59
C PHE A 226 -67.66 -4.42 68.97
N GLU A 227 -67.13 -5.00 70.05
CA GLU A 227 -67.48 -4.65 71.45
C GLU A 227 -66.61 -3.53 72.05
N ASN A 228 -65.54 -3.09 71.36
CA ASN A 228 -64.71 -1.92 71.70
C ASN A 228 -64.91 -0.81 70.68
#